data_AF-A0A434G968-F1
#
_entry.id   AF-A0A434G968-F1
#
_cell.length_a   1.000
_cell.length_b   1.000
_cell.length_c   1.000
_cell.angle_alpha   90.00
_cell.angle_beta   90.00
_cell.angle_gamma   90.00
#
_symmetry.space_group_name_H-M   'P 1'
#
loop_
_entity.id
_entity.type
_entity.pdbx_description
1 polymer ?
#
loop_
_entity_poly.entity_id
_entity_poly.type
_entity_poly.pdbx_seq_one_letter_code
_entity_poly.pdbx_strand_id
1 'polypeptide(L)'
;MRFVAVQEPPGSSWAVFDAGNGAPAEYAGRVLIGLTWREARWFVAAGNDHAAWPRPSRPAGQLRLVSGGGSQPIRERHGQTGG
;
A
#
# COMPACT_ATOMS: atom_id res chain seq x y z
N MET A 1 6.27 1.17 -9.87
CA MET A 1 5.49 0.16 -9.11
C MET A 1 4.74 -0.66 -10.13
N ARG A 2 4.70 -1.99 -9.97
CA ARG A 2 4.01 -2.88 -10.92
C ARG A 2 3.13 -3.83 -10.14
N PHE A 3 1.83 -3.59 -10.19
CA PHE A 3 0.85 -4.41 -9.49
C PHE A 3 0.45 -5.63 -10.34
N VAL A 4 0.27 -6.76 -9.67
CA VAL A 4 -0.17 -8.03 -10.25
C VAL A 4 -1.28 -8.64 -9.40
N ALA A 5 -2.27 -9.25 -10.04
CA ALA A 5 -3.31 -10.01 -9.36
C ALA A 5 -2.87 -11.46 -9.25
N VAL A 6 -2.96 -12.03 -8.05
CA VAL A 6 -2.58 -13.42 -7.75
C VAL A 6 -3.77 -14.10 -7.09
N GLN A 7 -4.05 -15.34 -7.50
CA GLN A 7 -5.12 -16.12 -6.89
C GLN A 7 -4.64 -16.71 -5.55
N GLU A 8 -5.42 -16.53 -4.49
CA GLU A 8 -5.12 -17.04 -3.16
C GLU A 8 -5.63 -18.49 -3.04
N PRO A 9 -4.82 -19.44 -2.56
CA PRO A 9 -5.30 -20.77 -2.18
C PRO A 9 -6.35 -20.64 -1.05
N PRO A 10 -7.52 -21.31 -1.12
CA PRO A 10 -7.87 -22.47 -1.96
C PRO A 10 -8.54 -22.16 -3.33
N GLY A 11 -8.28 -20.99 -3.93
CA GLY A 11 -8.59 -20.72 -5.35
C GLY A 11 -9.86 -19.88 -5.61
N SER A 12 -10.54 -19.42 -4.56
CA SER A 12 -11.79 -18.64 -4.68
C SER A 12 -11.61 -17.13 -4.52
N SER A 13 -10.46 -16.69 -4.03
CA SER A 13 -10.15 -15.28 -3.75
C SER A 13 -8.88 -14.83 -4.45
N TRP A 14 -8.74 -13.51 -4.59
CA TRP A 14 -7.64 -12.86 -5.28
C TRP A 14 -7.01 -11.79 -4.38
N ALA A 15 -5.70 -11.64 -4.52
CA ALA A 15 -4.91 -10.61 -3.88
C ALA A 15 -4.17 -9.77 -4.93
N VAL A 16 -3.81 -8.55 -4.58
CA VAL A 16 -2.95 -7.67 -5.40
C VAL A 16 -1.60 -7.55 -4.73
N PHE A 17 -0.53 -7.77 -5.49
CA PHE A 17 0.86 -7.64 -5.04
C PHE A 17 1.60 -6.57 -5.84
N ASP A 18 2.49 -5.84 -5.19
CA ASP A 18 3.50 -5.05 -5.89
C ASP A 18 4.68 -5.94 -6.25
N ALA A 19 4.78 -6.31 -7.53
CA ALA A 19 5.85 -7.14 -8.07
C ALA A 19 7.24 -6.49 -7.94
N GLY A 20 7.31 -5.17 -7.78
CA GLY A 20 8.59 -4.48 -7.55
C GLY A 20 9.14 -4.68 -6.15
N ASN A 21 8.26 -4.84 -5.15
CA ASN A 21 8.61 -4.94 -3.74
C ASN A 21 8.36 -6.34 -3.14
N GLY A 22 7.69 -7.22 -3.88
CA GLY A 22 7.33 -8.56 -3.39
C GLY A 22 6.34 -8.55 -2.23
N ALA A 23 5.55 -7.48 -2.07
CA ALA A 23 4.66 -7.27 -0.93
C ALA A 23 3.19 -7.12 -1.36
N PRO A 24 2.23 -7.47 -0.50
CA PRO A 24 0.82 -7.17 -0.74
C PRO A 24 0.59 -5.68 -0.94
N ALA A 25 -0.28 -5.33 -1.89
CA ALA A 25 -0.70 -3.96 -2.12
C ALA A 25 -1.72 -3.52 -1.06
N GLU A 26 -1.71 -2.24 -0.71
CA GLU A 26 -2.59 -1.67 0.31
C GLU A 26 -3.33 -0.44 -0.23
N TYR A 27 -4.65 -0.42 -0.09
CA TYR A 27 -5.51 0.73 -0.39
C TYR A 27 -6.22 1.27 0.84
N ALA A 28 -6.05 2.58 1.06
CA ALA A 28 -6.68 3.32 2.15
C ALA A 28 -6.50 2.67 3.54
N GLY A 29 -5.28 2.17 3.85
CA GLY A 29 -5.01 1.52 5.13
C GLY A 29 -5.35 0.03 5.16
N ARG A 30 -5.75 -0.59 4.04
CA ARG A 30 -6.22 -1.98 3.98
C ARG A 30 -5.52 -2.78 2.90
N VAL A 31 -5.05 -3.96 3.28
CA VAL A 31 -4.42 -4.91 2.36
C VAL A 31 -5.45 -5.44 1.36
N LEU A 32 -5.06 -5.49 0.09
CA LEU A 32 -5.88 -5.96 -1.02
C LEU A 32 -5.80 -7.49 -1.17
N ILE A 33 -6.53 -8.19 -0.30
CA ILE A 33 -6.69 -9.66 -0.24
C ILE A 33 -8.17 -10.01 -0.16
N GLY A 34 -8.54 -11.26 -0.45
CA GLY A 34 -9.93 -11.71 -0.37
C GLY A 34 -10.83 -11.15 -1.48
N LEU A 35 -10.25 -10.60 -2.55
CA LEU A 35 -10.96 -9.92 -3.62
C LEU A 35 -11.59 -10.92 -4.60
N THR A 36 -12.62 -10.48 -5.31
CA THR A 36 -13.02 -11.14 -6.55
C THR A 36 -11.98 -10.88 -7.65
N TRP A 37 -11.95 -11.75 -8.67
CA TRP A 37 -11.15 -11.55 -9.88
C TRP A 37 -11.34 -10.16 -10.49
N ARG A 38 -12.59 -9.68 -10.53
CA ARG A 38 -12.93 -8.40 -11.15
C ARG A 38 -12.38 -7.21 -10.36
N GLU A 39 -12.45 -7.26 -9.03
CA GLU A 39 -11.87 -6.23 -8.16
C GLU A 39 -10.34 -6.21 -8.26
N ALA A 40 -9.70 -7.37 -8.15
CA ALA A 40 -8.24 -7.46 -8.26
C ALA A 40 -7.72 -6.90 -9.59
N ARG A 41 -8.41 -7.23 -10.70
CA ARG A 41 -8.05 -6.70 -12.03
C ARG A 41 -8.25 -5.18 -12.13
N TRP A 42 -9.30 -4.64 -11.51
CA TRP A 42 -9.52 -3.19 -11.48
C TRP A 42 -8.41 -2.46 -10.72
N PHE A 43 -8.02 -2.96 -9.55
CA PHE A 43 -6.92 -2.38 -8.76
C PHE A 43 -5.58 -2.44 -9.50
N VAL A 44 -5.29 -3.56 -10.17
CA VAL A 44 -4.08 -3.70 -10.99
C VAL A 44 -4.08 -2.67 -12.13
N ALA A 45 -5.19 -2.51 -12.84
CA ALA A 45 -5.30 -1.54 -13.92
C ALA A 45 -5.13 -0.11 -13.42
N ALA A 46 -5.86 0.28 -12.37
CA ALA A 46 -5.79 1.61 -11.79
C ALA A 46 -4.38 1.94 -11.23
N GLY A 47 -3.77 0.99 -10.52
CA GLY A 47 -2.44 1.17 -9.93
C GLY A 47 -1.32 1.24 -10.98
N ASN A 48 -1.43 0.48 -12.07
CA ASN A 48 -0.45 0.48 -13.15
C ASN A 48 -0.63 1.66 -14.12
N ASP A 49 -1.85 2.13 -14.35
CA ASP A 49 -2.13 3.32 -15.16
C ASP A 49 -1.56 4.59 -14.49
N HIS A 50 -1.73 4.71 -13.16
CA HIS A 50 -1.12 5.79 -12.38
C HIS A 50 0.42 5.77 -12.40
N ALA A 51 1.04 4.63 -12.68
CA ALA A 51 2.49 4.49 -12.83
C ALA A 51 2.98 4.88 -14.24
N ALA A 52 2.08 4.96 -15.23
CA ALA A 52 2.40 5.33 -16.61
C ALA A 52 2.47 6.86 -16.84
N TRP A 53 2.02 7.67 -15.88
CA TRP A 53 2.08 9.14 -15.96
C TRP A 53 3.31 9.68 -15.20
N PRO A 54 4.23 10.41 -15.85
CA PRO A 54 5.24 11.18 -15.13
C PRO A 54 4.52 12.27 -14.32
N ARG A 55 4.58 12.18 -12.99
CA ARG A 55 3.85 13.06 -12.07
C ARG A 55 4.30 14.51 -12.21
N PRO A 56 3.40 15.49 -12.43
CA PRO A 56 3.54 16.80 -11.82
C PRO A 56 3.10 16.69 -10.35
N SER A 57 3.86 17.36 -9.50
CA SER A 57 3.76 17.47 -8.05
C SER A 57 2.34 17.49 -7.43
N ARG A 58 2.18 16.72 -6.34
CA ARG A 58 1.16 16.84 -5.25
C ARG A 58 -0.21 16.13 -5.43
N PRO A 59 -1.00 15.92 -4.35
CA PRO A 59 -1.21 14.59 -3.79
C PRO A 59 -2.69 14.15 -3.87
N ALA A 60 -3.01 13.19 -4.73
CA ALA A 60 -4.22 12.40 -4.61
C ALA A 60 -3.86 11.06 -3.93
N GLY A 61 -4.74 10.61 -3.04
CA GLY A 61 -4.56 9.49 -2.11
C GLY A 61 -3.68 8.36 -2.63
N GLN A 62 -2.44 8.32 -2.14
CA GLN A 62 -1.45 7.35 -2.56
C GLN A 62 -1.66 6.07 -1.74
N LEU A 63 -1.82 4.93 -2.44
CA LEU A 63 -1.55 3.58 -1.90
C LEU A 63 -0.20 3.66 -1.19
N ARG A 64 -0.19 3.72 0.15
CA ARG A 64 1.02 3.94 0.93
C ARG A 64 1.43 2.61 1.52
N LEU A 65 2.54 2.08 1.03
CA LEU A 65 3.22 0.94 1.66
C LEU A 65 3.73 1.37 3.04
N VAL A 66 3.18 0.79 4.11
CA VAL A 66 3.80 0.86 5.43
C VAL A 66 4.73 -0.34 5.59
N SER A 67 6.04 -0.09 5.60
CA SER A 67 6.99 -1.07 6.13
C SER A 67 6.67 -1.24 7.62
N GLY A 68 6.31 -2.46 8.02
CA GLY A 68 6.35 -2.85 9.41
C GLY A 68 7.76 -2.70 9.95
N GLY A 69 8.00 -1.62 10.70
CA GLY A 69 9.24 -1.33 11.42
C GLY A 69 8.87 -0.59 12.70
N GLY A 70 9.24 -1.17 13.83
CA GLY A 70 8.65 -0.89 15.13
C GLY A 70 8.82 0.52 15.70
N SER A 71 8.05 0.73 16.77
CA SER A 71 8.34 1.60 17.91
C SER A 71 8.67 3.06 17.60
N GLN A 72 7.66 3.91 17.84
CA GLN A 72 7.80 5.34 18.06
C GLN A 72 8.97 5.64 19.00
N PRO A 73 9.94 6.51 18.67
CA PRO A 73 10.65 7.23 19.71
C PRO A 73 9.67 8.28 20.25
N ILE A 74 9.20 8.02 21.45
CA ILE A 74 8.49 8.96 22.30
C ILE A 74 9.29 10.28 22.30
N ARG A 75 8.64 11.38 21.90
CA ARG A 75 9.24 12.71 21.98
C ARG A 75 9.16 13.13 23.44
N GLU A 76 10.21 12.81 24.20
CA GLU A 76 10.37 13.25 25.58
C GLU A 76 10.35 14.79 25.63
N ARG A 77 9.32 15.30 26.29
CA ARG A 77 9.11 16.73 26.56
C ARG A 77 10.11 17.11 27.65
N HIS A 78 11.22 17.76 27.30
CA HIS A 78 12.00 18.51 28.27
C HIS A 78 11.16 19.70 28.78
N GLY A 79 10.52 19.50 29.93
CA GLY A 79 10.12 20.59 30.81
C GLY A 79 11.38 21.16 31.44
N GLN A 80 11.73 22.39 31.06
CA GLN A 80 12.80 23.15 31.69
C GLN A 80 12.31 23.57 33.09
N THR A 81 12.93 23.03 34.13
CA THR A 81 12.85 23.56 35.50
C THR A 81 14.14 24.33 35.76
N GLY A 82 14.04 25.66 35.83
CA GLY A 82 15.08 26.54 36.34
C GLY A 82 14.52 27.22 37.60
N GLY A 83 15.26 27.11 38.70
CA GLY A 83 14.90 27.67 40.00
C GLY A 83 15.36 29.11 40.20
#